data_AF-A0A6I6UC43-F1
#
_entry.id   AF-A0A6I6UC43-F1
#
_cell.length_a   1.000
_cell.length_b   1.000
_cell.length_c   1.000
_cell.angle_alpha   90.00
_cell.angle_beta   90.00
_cell.angle_gamma   90.00
#
_symmetry.space_group_name_H-M   'P 1'
#
loop_
_entity.id
_entity.type
_entity.pdbx_description
1 polymer ?
#
loop_
_entity_poly.entity_id
_entity_poly.type
_entity_poly.pdbx_seq_one_letter_code
_entity_poly.pdbx_strand_id
1 'polypeptide(L)'
;MKRLWIGITCLMVSAILYGSTLIAAAVYSGLLMGDGGLGWDFRYGVFGTALIEVGTLPLVLAVIAGGMGIVLILLEFRKNMAGNEEQPKEIEG
;
A
#
# COMPACT_ATOMS: atom_id res chain seq x y z
N MET A 1 21.59 4.60 2.81
CA MET A 1 21.04 3.28 2.48
C MET A 1 19.95 2.77 3.42
N LYS A 2 20.05 2.91 4.76
CA LYS A 2 19.04 2.37 5.70
C LYS A 2 17.60 2.84 5.42
N ARG A 3 17.41 4.13 5.08
CA ARG A 3 16.09 4.72 4.77
C ARG A 3 15.46 4.13 3.49
N LEU A 4 16.30 3.78 2.51
CA LEU A 4 15.87 3.17 1.26
C LEU A 4 15.34 1.76 1.49
N TRP A 5 16.04 0.94 2.28
CA TRP A 5 15.56 -0.39 2.68
C TRP A 5 14.24 -0.32 3.44
N ILE A 6 14.13 0.58 4.41
CA ILE A 6 12.88 0.80 5.17
C ILE A 6 11.75 1.23 4.22
N GLY A 7 12.03 2.14 3.29
CA GLY A 7 11.05 2.60 2.31
C GLY A 7 10.54 1.49 1.39
N ILE A 8 11.45 0.65 0.86
CA ILE A 8 11.08 -0.51 0.03
C ILE A 8 10.25 -1.52 0.82
N THR A 9 10.65 -1.85 2.04
CA THR A 9 9.87 -2.76 2.90
C THR A 9 8.47 -2.20 3.17
N CYS A 10 8.35 -0.89 3.41
CA CYS A 10 7.06 -0.24 3.64
C CYS A 10 6.16 -0.31 2.39
N LEU A 11 6.72 -0.12 1.18
CA LEU A 11 6.00 -0.31 -0.08
C LEU A 11 5.56 -1.75 -0.28
N MET A 12 6.42 -2.72 0.03
CA MET A 12 6.09 -4.14 -0.10
C MET A 12 4.96 -4.55 0.84
N VAL A 13 4.99 -4.09 2.10
CA VAL A 13 3.92 -4.31 3.07
C VAL A 13 2.62 -3.64 2.62
N SER A 14 2.68 -2.41 2.11
CA SER A 14 1.53 -1.71 1.54
C SER A 14 0.89 -2.49 0.39
N ALA A 15 1.69 -2.99 -0.56
CA ALA A 15 1.21 -3.79 -1.68
C ALA A 15 0.55 -5.10 -1.22
N ILE A 16 1.14 -5.79 -0.24
CA ILE A 16 0.57 -7.02 0.34
C ILE A 16 -0.76 -6.72 1.03
N LEU A 17 -0.84 -5.66 1.84
CA LEU A 17 -2.07 -5.26 2.54
C LEU A 17 -3.18 -4.88 1.56
N TYR A 18 -2.85 -4.13 0.51
CA TYR A 18 -3.82 -3.75 -0.52
C TYR A 18 -4.31 -4.99 -1.28
N GLY A 19 -3.40 -5.85 -1.73
CA GLY A 19 -3.74 -7.07 -2.45
C GLY A 19 -4.59 -8.04 -1.63
N SER A 20 -4.22 -8.27 -0.36
CA SER A 20 -4.99 -9.14 0.53
C SER A 20 -6.39 -8.58 0.82
N THR A 21 -6.53 -7.27 0.92
CA THR A 21 -7.82 -6.60 1.09
C THR A 21 -8.75 -6.83 -0.10
N LEU A 22 -8.23 -6.72 -1.32
CA LEU A 22 -9.02 -7.00 -2.53
C LEU A 22 -9.45 -8.47 -2.60
N ILE A 23 -8.55 -9.40 -2.25
CA ILE A 23 -8.88 -10.83 -2.18
C ILE A 23 -9.98 -11.08 -1.14
N ALA A 24 -9.84 -10.49 0.06
CA ALA A 24 -10.81 -10.64 1.14
C ALA A 24 -12.19 -10.08 0.74
N ALA A 25 -12.24 -8.90 0.11
CA ALA A 25 -13.47 -8.31 -0.39
C ALA A 25 -14.14 -9.19 -1.46
N ALA A 26 -13.36 -9.79 -2.37
CA ALA A 26 -13.88 -10.70 -3.38
C ALA A 26 -14.48 -11.98 -2.76
N VAL A 27 -13.79 -12.58 -1.78
CA VAL A 27 -14.28 -13.79 -1.08
C VAL A 27 -15.53 -13.47 -0.26
N TYR A 28 -15.52 -12.35 0.47
CA TYR A 28 -16.65 -11.91 1.28
C TYR A 28 -17.89 -11.67 0.41
N SER A 29 -17.73 -10.99 -0.73
CA SER A 29 -18.81 -10.78 -1.69
C SER A 29 -19.38 -12.09 -2.23
N GLY A 30 -18.53 -13.10 -2.46
CA GLY A 30 -18.97 -14.44 -2.87
C GLY A 30 -19.76 -15.19 -1.80
N LEU A 31 -19.37 -15.07 -0.52
CA LEU A 31 -20.10 -15.68 0.60
C LEU A 31 -21.51 -15.09 0.77
N LEU A 32 -21.68 -13.79 0.51
CA LEU A 32 -22.99 -13.14 0.56
C LEU A 32 -23.94 -13.61 -0.56
N MET A 33 -23.41 -14.19 -1.65
CA MET A 33 -24.17 -14.63 -2.82
C MET A 33 -24.54 -16.13 -2.83
N GLY A 34 -24.00 -16.96 -1.95
CA GLY A 34 -24.22 -18.42 -1.96
C GLY A 34 -25.59 -18.87 -1.41
N ASP A 35 -25.97 -20.14 -1.66
CA ASP A 35 -27.25 -20.82 -1.31
C ASP A 35 -27.53 -20.91 0.21
N GLY A 36 -27.71 -19.76 0.84
CA GLY A 36 -27.89 -19.55 2.28
C GLY A 36 -27.63 -18.09 2.72
N GLY A 37 -27.08 -17.27 1.83
CA GLY A 37 -26.92 -15.83 2.00
C GLY A 37 -28.26 -15.11 1.95
N LEU A 38 -28.40 -14.05 2.77
CA LEU A 38 -29.50 -13.09 2.77
C LEU A 38 -29.52 -12.39 1.40
N GLY A 39 -30.08 -13.05 0.39
CA GLY A 39 -29.89 -12.70 -1.02
C GLY A 39 -30.18 -11.24 -1.30
N TRP A 40 -29.27 -10.55 -1.99
CA TRP A 40 -29.38 -9.18 -2.53
C TRP A 40 -30.21 -8.19 -1.68
N ASP A 41 -30.21 -8.32 -0.35
CA ASP A 41 -30.89 -7.36 0.52
C ASP A 41 -29.99 -6.14 0.61
N PHE A 42 -30.49 -5.01 0.11
CA PHE A 42 -29.80 -3.71 0.11
C PHE A 42 -29.36 -3.26 1.51
N ARG A 43 -29.84 -3.91 2.59
CA ARG A 43 -29.39 -3.70 3.98
C ARG A 43 -28.08 -4.41 4.35
N TYR A 44 -27.69 -5.46 3.61
CA TYR A 44 -26.47 -6.25 3.87
C TYR A 44 -25.39 -6.11 2.79
N GLY A 45 -25.55 -5.12 1.91
CA GLY A 45 -24.43 -4.54 1.20
C GLY A 45 -24.31 -4.95 -0.25
N VAL A 46 -24.61 -4.00 -1.12
CA VAL A 46 -24.21 -3.99 -2.53
C VAL A 46 -22.70 -4.28 -2.60
N PHE A 47 -22.21 -4.97 -3.64
CA PHE A 47 -20.78 -5.26 -3.90
C PHE A 47 -19.78 -4.12 -3.56
N GLY A 48 -20.22 -2.86 -3.59
CA GLY A 48 -19.43 -1.70 -3.16
C GLY A 48 -19.19 -1.53 -1.65
N THR A 49 -20.06 -2.07 -0.77
CA THR A 49 -19.87 -1.99 0.69
C THR A 49 -19.02 -3.12 1.25
N ALA A 50 -18.89 -4.26 0.58
CA ALA A 50 -18.03 -5.36 1.04
C ALA A 50 -16.56 -4.93 1.20
N LEU A 51 -16.05 -4.12 0.27
CA LEU A 51 -14.72 -3.52 0.36
C LEU A 51 -14.62 -2.50 1.52
N ILE A 52 -15.69 -1.77 1.80
CA ILE A 52 -15.74 -0.82 2.92
C ILE A 52 -15.77 -1.58 4.25
N GLU A 53 -16.55 -2.65 4.35
CA GLU A 53 -16.80 -3.37 5.59
C GLU A 53 -15.59 -4.22 6.00
N VAL A 54 -14.99 -4.93 5.05
CA VAL A 54 -13.84 -5.82 5.33
C VAL A 54 -12.51 -5.13 5.05
N GLY A 55 -12.51 -4.12 4.18
CA GLY A 55 -11.28 -3.54 3.65
C GLY A 55 -10.88 -2.18 4.18
N THR A 56 -11.75 -1.41 4.86
CA THR A 56 -11.41 -0.03 5.28
C THR A 56 -10.14 0.02 6.12
N LEU A 57 -10.04 -0.78 7.19
CA LEU A 57 -8.87 -0.78 8.07
C LEU A 57 -7.56 -1.15 7.35
N PRO A 58 -7.47 -2.30 6.65
CA PRO A 58 -6.24 -2.66 5.95
C PRO A 58 -5.92 -1.74 4.76
N LEU A 59 -6.92 -1.14 4.08
CA LEU A 59 -6.70 -0.11 3.05
C LEU A 59 -6.08 1.16 3.64
N VAL A 60 -6.60 1.66 4.76
CA VAL A 60 -6.04 2.84 5.43
C VAL A 60 -4.58 2.61 5.82
N LEU A 61 -4.27 1.43 6.37
CA LEU A 61 -2.89 1.04 6.70
C LEU A 61 -2.01 0.93 5.44
N ALA A 62 -2.54 0.37 4.35
CA ALA A 62 -1.82 0.26 3.09
C ALA A 62 -1.48 1.66 2.52
N VAL A 63 -2.41 2.61 2.56
CA VAL A 63 -2.18 3.98 2.07
C VAL A 63 -1.14 4.70 2.93
N ILE A 64 -1.23 4.63 4.26
CA ILE A 64 -0.25 5.26 5.16
C ILE A 64 1.14 4.66 4.95
N ALA A 65 1.25 3.32 4.93
CA ALA A 65 2.52 2.63 4.70
C ALA A 65 3.11 2.95 3.33
N GLY A 66 2.26 2.98 2.29
CA GLY A 66 2.68 3.34 0.93
C GLY A 66 3.21 4.76 0.85
N GLY A 67 2.48 5.72 1.42
CA GLY A 67 2.89 7.13 1.49
C GLY A 67 4.22 7.31 2.25
N MET A 68 4.35 6.69 3.42
CA MET A 68 5.61 6.71 4.18
C MET A 68 6.77 6.10 3.39
N GLY A 69 6.55 4.98 2.70
CA GLY A 69 7.53 4.32 1.86
C GLY A 69 8.05 5.23 0.74
N ILE A 70 7.13 5.87 -0.01
CA ILE A 70 7.48 6.83 -1.07
C ILE A 70 8.30 7.99 -0.51
N VAL A 71 7.85 8.60 0.58
CA VAL A 71 8.53 9.75 1.19
C VAL A 71 9.96 9.39 1.63
N LEU A 72 10.15 8.25 2.28
CA LEU A 72 11.48 7.81 2.72
C LEU A 72 12.44 7.56 1.56
N ILE A 73 11.94 6.97 0.46
CA ILE A 73 12.72 6.76 -0.76
C ILE A 73 13.11 8.11 -1.37
N LEU A 74 12.15 9.02 -1.56
CA LEU A 74 12.40 10.35 -2.13
C LEU A 74 13.43 11.15 -1.31
N LEU A 75 13.34 11.10 0.02
CA LEU A 75 14.30 11.77 0.89
C LEU A 75 15.71 11.20 0.75
N GLU A 76 15.85 9.87 0.65
CA GLU A 76 17.17 9.26 0.47
C GLU A 76 17.74 9.56 -0.93
N PHE A 77 16.91 9.54 -1.97
CA PHE A 77 17.32 9.92 -3.33
C PHE A 77 17.77 11.38 -3.39
N ARG A 78 17.00 12.32 -2.81
CA ARG A 78 17.39 13.74 -2.77
C ARG A 78 18.71 13.96 -2.03
N LYS A 79 18.91 13.26 -0.90
CA LYS A 79 20.16 13.34 -0.14
C LYS A 79 21.35 12.82 -0.96
N ASN A 80 21.18 11.70 -1.66
CA ASN A 80 22.24 11.14 -2.50
C ASN A 80 22.59 12.06 -3.69
N MET A 81 21.61 12.76 -4.27
CA MET A 81 21.86 13.73 -5.35
C MET A 81 22.64 14.95 -4.84
N ALA A 82 22.21 15.54 -3.72
CA ALA A 82 22.88 16.70 -3.12
C ALA A 82 24.33 16.39 -2.68
N GLY A 83 24.58 15.20 -2.13
CA GLY A 83 25.94 14.79 -1.75
C GLY A 83 26.87 14.50 -2.94
N ASN A 84 26.35 14.31 -4.15
CA ASN A 84 27.14 14.07 -5.36
C ASN A 84 27.59 15.37 -6.04
N GLU A 85 26.95 16.50 -5.73
CA GLU A 85 27.29 17.83 -6.28
C GLU A 85 28.43 18.51 -5.48
N GLU A 86 28.68 18.10 -4.24
CA GLU A 86 29.71 18.68 -3.36
C GLU A 86 31.11 18.07 -3.54
N GLN A 87 31.29 17.05 -4.37
CA GLN A 87 32.59 16.45 -4.66
C GLN A 87 33.22 17.18 -5.87
N PRO A 88 34.16 18.13 -5.70
CA PRO A 88 34.92 18.62 -6.83
C PRO A 88 35.66 17.43 -7.41
N LYS A 89 35.43 17.15 -8.70
CA LYS A 89 36.20 16.17 -9.46
C LYS A 89 37.68 16.51 -9.25
N GLU A 90 38.39 15.74 -8.44
CA GLU A 90 39.85 15.76 -8.46
C GLU A 90 40.25 15.40 -9.89
N ILE A 91 40.70 16.42 -10.61
CA ILE A 91 41.33 16.25 -11.91
C ILE A 91 42.69 15.66 -11.58
N GLU A 92 42.79 14.34 -11.56
CA GLU A 92 44.08 13.66 -11.65
C GLU A 92 44.67 14.00 -13.04
N GLY A 93 45.71 14.82 -13.02
CA GLY A 93 46.58 15.14 -14.15
C GLY A 93 47.96 14.53 -13.97
#